data_AF-A0A377B7G7-F1
#
_entry.id   AF-A0A377B7G7-F1
#
_cell.length_a   1.000
_cell.length_b   1.000
_cell.length_c   1.000
_cell.angle_alpha   90.00
_cell.angle_beta   90.00
_cell.angle_gamma   90.00
#
_symmetry.space_group_name_H-M   'P 1'
#
loop_
_entity.id
_entity.type
_entity.pdbx_description
1 polymer ?
#
loop_
_entity_poly.entity_id
_entity_poly.type
_entity_poly.pdbx_seq_one_letter_code
_entity_poly.pdbx_strand_id
1 'polypeptide(L)'
;MHADTATRQHWMSVLAHSQPAELAARLNALNITADYEVIRAAETGLVQIQARMGGTGERFFAGDATLTRAAVRLTDGTLGYSWVLGRDKQHADAAR
;
A
#
# COMPACT_ATOMS: atom_id res chain seq x y z
N MET A 1 -17.81 -2.46 -11.84
CA MET A 1 -18.26 -2.99 -10.52
C MET A 1 -17.69 -2.07 -9.45
N HIS A 2 -18.49 -1.57 -8.52
CA HIS A 2 -18.00 -0.76 -7.41
C HIS A 2 -17.77 -1.67 -6.21
N ALA A 3 -16.52 -1.88 -5.80
CA ALA A 3 -16.22 -2.62 -4.58
C ALA A 3 -16.60 -1.79 -3.36
N ASP A 4 -17.24 -2.40 -2.37
CA ASP A 4 -17.50 -1.75 -1.10
C ASP A 4 -16.19 -1.46 -0.34
N THR A 5 -16.29 -0.60 0.68
CA THR A 5 -15.13 -0.16 1.46
C THR A 5 -14.41 -1.32 2.17
N ALA A 6 -15.14 -2.28 2.73
CA ALA A 6 -14.56 -3.38 3.48
C ALA A 6 -13.80 -4.35 2.55
N THR A 7 -14.37 -4.65 1.39
CA THR A 7 -13.74 -5.46 0.34
C THR A 7 -12.43 -4.81 -0.12
N ARG A 8 -12.43 -3.49 -0.35
CA ARG A 8 -11.22 -2.75 -0.73
C ARG A 8 -10.18 -2.73 0.39
N GLN A 9 -10.57 -2.46 1.62
CA GLN A 9 -9.68 -2.47 2.78
C GLN A 9 -9.02 -3.84 2.97
N HIS A 10 -9.78 -4.91 2.74
CA HIS A 10 -9.28 -6.27 2.90
C HIS A 10 -8.13 -6.59 1.95
N TRP A 11 -8.31 -6.42 0.63
CA TRP A 11 -7.22 -6.73 -0.31
C TRP A 11 -6.02 -5.80 -0.12
N MET A 12 -6.24 -4.53 0.25
CA MET A 12 -5.14 -3.58 0.48
C MET A 12 -4.30 -4.02 1.68
N SER A 13 -4.95 -4.50 2.74
CA SER A 13 -4.27 -5.06 3.91
C SER A 13 -3.46 -6.32 3.55
N VAL A 14 -4.03 -7.23 2.75
CA VAL A 14 -3.35 -8.45 2.30
C VAL A 14 -2.08 -8.11 1.51
N LEU A 15 -2.17 -7.17 0.56
CA LEU A 15 -1.02 -6.74 -0.26
C LEU A 15 0.04 -6.02 0.58
N ALA A 16 -0.35 -5.19 1.55
CA ALA A 16 0.58 -4.47 2.40
C ALA A 16 1.36 -5.40 3.36
N HIS A 17 0.75 -6.50 3.81
CA HIS A 17 1.38 -7.46 4.73
C HIS A 17 2.04 -8.66 4.02
N SER A 18 1.93 -8.77 2.69
CA SER A 18 2.56 -9.85 1.94
C SER A 18 4.09 -9.71 1.93
N GLN A 19 4.80 -10.82 1.81
CA GLN A 19 6.23 -10.78 1.53
C GLN A 19 6.48 -10.27 0.10
N PRO A 20 7.36 -9.29 -0.12
CA PRO A 20 7.60 -8.69 -1.45
C PRO A 20 7.91 -9.72 -2.54
N ALA A 21 8.76 -10.70 -2.22
CA ALA A 21 9.17 -11.74 -3.16
C ALA A 21 8.00 -12.66 -3.55
N GLU A 22 7.15 -13.03 -2.59
CA GLU A 22 5.98 -13.87 -2.86
C GLU A 22 4.94 -13.13 -3.71
N LEU A 23 4.70 -11.85 -3.42
CA LEU A 23 3.78 -11.03 -4.20
C LEU A 23 4.28 -10.88 -5.64
N ALA A 24 5.56 -10.53 -5.83
CA ALA A 24 6.15 -10.40 -7.16
C ALA A 24 6.07 -11.71 -7.94
N ALA A 25 6.40 -12.85 -7.31
CA ALA A 25 6.32 -14.16 -7.94
C ALA A 25 4.89 -14.51 -8.37
N ARG A 26 3.89 -14.28 -7.49
CA ARG A 26 2.48 -14.54 -7.79
C ARG A 26 1.94 -13.64 -8.89
N LEU A 27 2.29 -12.35 -8.86
CA LEU A 27 1.86 -11.40 -9.88
C LEU A 27 2.43 -11.76 -11.26
N ASN A 28 3.72 -12.12 -11.31
CA ASN A 28 4.35 -12.59 -12.55
C ASN A 28 3.68 -13.88 -13.08
N ALA A 29 3.34 -14.82 -12.19
CA ALA A 29 2.66 -16.06 -12.56
C ALA A 29 1.23 -15.84 -13.12
N LEU A 30 0.54 -14.79 -12.69
CA LEU A 30 -0.77 -14.41 -13.23
C LEU A 30 -0.69 -13.79 -14.63
N ASN A 31 0.50 -13.38 -15.07
CA ASN A 31 0.76 -12.80 -16.40
C ASN A 31 -0.24 -11.68 -16.77
N ILE A 32 -0.53 -10.80 -15.82
CA ILE A 32 -1.45 -9.68 -16.02
C ILE A 32 -0.78 -8.64 -16.92
N THR A 33 -1.32 -8.45 -18.11
CA THR A 33 -0.92 -7.39 -19.04
C THR A 33 -1.97 -6.28 -18.98
N ALA A 34 -1.83 -5.39 -18.01
CA ALA A 34 -2.66 -4.19 -17.90
C ALA A 34 -1.77 -2.96 -18.13
N ASP A 35 -2.15 -2.12 -19.09
CA ASP A 35 -1.51 -0.83 -19.30
C ASP A 35 -1.88 0.12 -18.18
N TYR A 36 -0.89 0.81 -17.63
CA TYR A 36 -1.08 1.80 -16.58
C TYR A 36 -0.04 2.91 -16.69
N GLU A 37 -0.39 4.07 -16.15
CA GLU A 37 0.48 5.23 -15.99
C GLU A 37 0.84 5.42 -14.52
N VAL A 38 2.12 5.70 -14.24
CA VAL A 38 2.59 6.09 -12.90
C VAL A 38 2.32 7.56 -12.64
N ILE A 39 1.26 7.83 -11.87
CA ILE A 39 0.89 9.20 -11.46
C ILE A 39 1.61 9.64 -10.18
N ARG A 40 2.11 8.69 -9.38
CA ARG A 40 3.05 8.92 -8.28
C ARG A 40 4.04 7.78 -8.21
N ALA A 41 5.29 8.07 -8.53
CA ALA A 41 6.39 7.12 -8.33
C ALA A 41 6.53 6.78 -6.84
N ALA A 42 6.98 5.56 -6.55
CA ALA A 42 7.18 5.08 -5.19
C ALA A 42 8.11 6.02 -4.38
N GLU A 43 7.54 6.59 -3.32
CA GLU A 43 8.16 7.58 -2.46
C GLU A 43 8.18 7.05 -1.02
N THR A 44 9.37 7.00 -0.42
CA THR A 44 9.56 6.56 0.96
C THR A 44 9.68 7.78 1.86
N GLY A 45 8.85 7.85 2.89
CA GLY A 45 8.85 8.87 3.92
C GLY A 45 8.57 8.26 5.29
N LEU A 46 7.94 9.05 6.16
CA LEU A 46 7.60 8.64 7.52
C LEU A 46 6.09 8.70 7.76
N VAL A 47 5.60 7.82 8.63
CA VAL A 47 4.29 7.90 9.26
C VAL A 47 4.48 8.07 10.76
N GLN A 48 3.89 9.13 11.32
CA GLN A 48 3.96 9.41 12.74
C GLN A 48 3.00 8.48 13.49
N ILE A 49 3.52 7.78 14.50
CA ILE A 49 2.76 6.81 15.28
C ILE A 49 2.07 7.53 16.44
N GLN A 50 0.77 7.32 16.58
CA GLN A 50 0.02 7.74 17.76
C GLN A 50 -0.27 6.52 18.65
N ALA A 51 0.15 6.60 19.90
CA ALA A 51 -0.19 5.64 20.94
C ALA A 51 -1.19 6.24 21.94
N ARG A 52 -1.66 5.44 22.90
CA ARG A 52 -2.58 5.86 23.97
C ARG A 52 -2.01 5.53 25.34
N MET A 53 -2.05 6.48 26.28
CA MET A 53 -1.60 6.27 27.66
C MET A 53 -2.35 5.09 28.29
N GLY A 54 -1.63 4.09 28.82
CA GLY A 54 -2.26 2.89 29.36
C GLY A 54 -3.12 2.09 28.36
N GLY A 55 -2.91 2.26 27.05
CA GLY A 55 -3.62 1.55 25.99
C GLY A 55 -4.96 2.17 25.57
N THR A 56 -5.68 2.84 26.47
CA THR A 56 -7.01 3.40 26.19
C THR A 56 -7.15 4.89 26.49
N GLY A 57 -6.17 5.50 27.16
CA GLY A 57 -6.19 6.90 27.56
C GLY A 57 -5.89 7.89 26.44
N GLU A 58 -5.40 9.06 26.83
CA GLU A 58 -5.09 10.16 25.92
C GLU A 58 -4.02 9.79 24.89
N ARG A 59 -4.13 10.38 23.71
CA ARG A 59 -3.21 10.14 22.60
C ARG A 59 -1.90 10.88 22.81
N PHE A 60 -0.80 10.25 22.41
CA PHE A 60 0.52 10.88 22.35
C PHE A 60 1.32 10.35 21.16
N PHE A 61 2.31 11.13 20.69
CA PHE A 61 3.18 10.70 19.59
C PHE A 61 4.27 9.76 20.12
N ALA A 62 4.40 8.60 19.47
CA ALA A 62 5.31 7.52 19.84
C ALA A 62 6.38 7.29 18.75
N GLY A 63 6.93 8.38 18.21
CA GLY A 63 7.90 8.35 17.13
C GLY A 63 7.28 8.10 15.76
N ASP A 64 8.10 7.62 14.83
CA ASP A 64 7.77 7.49 13.41
C ASP A 64 8.22 6.12 12.86
N ALA A 65 7.52 5.63 11.84
CA ALA A 65 7.90 4.46 11.07
C ALA A 65 8.10 4.82 9.58
N THR A 66 8.96 4.09 8.88
CA THR A 66 9.11 4.29 7.43
C THR A 66 7.87 3.81 6.69
N LEU A 67 7.42 4.58 5.71
CA LEU A 67 6.27 4.26 4.86
C LEU A 67 6.61 4.58 3.40
N THR A 68 6.31 3.66 2.50
CA THR A 68 6.41 3.88 1.05
C THR A 68 5.02 3.96 0.43
N ARG A 69 4.79 4.98 -0.40
CA ARG A 69 3.52 5.20 -1.11
C ARG A 69 3.72 5.25 -2.62
N ALA A 70 2.77 4.69 -3.38
CA ALA A 70 2.74 4.75 -4.83
C ALA A 70 1.30 4.90 -5.35
N ALA A 71 1.15 5.43 -6.57
CA ALA A 71 -0.16 5.52 -7.22
C ALA A 71 -0.07 5.41 -8.74
N VAL A 72 -1.09 4.79 -9.33
CA VAL A 72 -1.25 4.65 -10.78
C VAL A 72 -2.65 4.98 -11.27
N ARG A 73 -2.74 5.13 -12.59
CA ARG A 73 -3.99 5.24 -13.33
C ARG A 73 -4.00 4.20 -14.45
N LEU A 74 -5.08 3.42 -14.55
CA LEU A 74 -5.34 2.53 -15.68
C LEU A 74 -5.89 3.33 -16.87
N THR A 75 -5.89 2.73 -18.06
CA THR A 75 -6.39 3.35 -19.30
C THR A 75 -7.85 3.79 -19.23
N ASP A 76 -8.67 3.10 -18.42
CA ASP A 76 -10.08 3.45 -18.19
C ASP A 76 -10.30 4.56 -17.15
N GLY A 77 -9.21 5.11 -16.60
CA GLY A 77 -9.22 6.14 -15.57
C GLY A 77 -9.25 5.62 -14.13
N THR A 78 -9.32 4.30 -13.91
CA THR A 78 -9.31 3.69 -12.57
C THR A 78 -7.99 4.00 -11.85
N LEU A 79 -8.07 4.38 -10.56
CA LEU A 79 -6.91 4.77 -9.75
C LEU A 79 -6.53 3.68 -8.74
N GLY A 80 -5.28 3.27 -8.80
CA GLY A 80 -4.64 2.33 -7.86
C GLY A 80 -3.72 3.04 -6.88
N TYR A 81 -3.68 2.57 -5.63
CA TYR A 81 -2.94 3.22 -4.54
C TYR A 81 -2.38 2.20 -3.56
N SER A 82 -1.17 2.49 -3.07
CA SER A 82 -0.55 1.71 -2.00
C SER A 82 0.10 2.63 -0.95
N TRP A 83 0.04 2.16 0.30
CA TRP A 83 0.84 2.64 1.41
C TRP A 83 1.32 1.42 2.19
N VAL A 84 2.62 1.18 2.17
CA VAL A 84 3.24 -0.03 2.72
C VAL A 84 4.32 0.38 3.72
N LEU A 85 4.33 -0.28 4.88
CA LEU A 85 5.38 -0.06 5.87
C LEU A 85 6.73 -0.51 5.33
N GLY A 86 7.78 0.24 5.66
CA GLY A 86 9.13 -0.02 5.20
C GLY A 86 9.55 0.94 4.09
N ARG A 87 10.44 0.45 3.23
CA ARG A 87 11.16 1.27 2.24
C ARG A 87 11.21 0.61 0.85
N ASP A 88 10.54 -0.53 0.68
CA ASP A 88 10.56 -1.30 -0.56
C ASP A 88 9.63 -0.65 -1.59
N LYS A 89 10.24 0.02 -2.56
CA LYS A 89 9.54 0.70 -3.65
C LYS A 89 8.89 -0.28 -4.62
N GLN A 90 9.56 -1.41 -4.90
CA GLN A 90 9.01 -2.41 -5.81
C GLN A 90 7.79 -3.10 -5.20
N HIS A 91 7.81 -3.35 -3.89
CA HIS A 91 6.63 -3.85 -3.17
C HIS A 91 5.48 -2.84 -3.21
N ALA A 92 5.74 -1.57 -2.91
CA ALA A 92 4.71 -0.54 -2.99
C ALA A 92 4.13 -0.41 -4.41
N ASP A 93 4.96 -0.53 -5.45
CA ASP A 93 4.51 -0.53 -6.84
C ASP A 93 3.73 -1.79 -7.23
N ALA A 94 3.98 -2.94 -6.61
CA ALA A 94 3.23 -4.17 -6.86
C ALA A 94 1.90 -4.25 -6.07
N ALA A 95 1.79 -3.51 -4.97
CA ALA A 95 0.66 -3.56 -4.03
C ALA A 95 -0.48 -2.55 -4.34
N ARG A 96 -0.46 -1.90 -5.50
CA ARG A 96 -1.33 -0.77 -5.87
C ARG A 96 -2.54 -1.14 -6.72
#